data_AF-A0A0B0EN63-F1
#
_entry.id   AF-A0A0B0EN63-F1
#
_cell.length_a   1.000
_cell.length_b   1.000
_cell.length_c   1.000
_cell.angle_alpha   90.00
_cell.angle_beta   90.00
_cell.angle_gamma   90.00
#
_symmetry.space_group_name_H-M   'P 1'
#
loop_
_entity.id
_entity.type
_entity.pdbx_description
1 polymer ?
#
loop_
_entity_poly.entity_id
_entity_poly.type
_entity_poly.pdbx_seq_one_letter_code
_entity_poly.pdbx_strand_id
1 'polypeptide(L)'
;EKGEIAPRDYNLKDGVDCQGCHLTVDCEFSGPHSGISPHPIKQNEEFYKKSELCGTCHVDTFEEYLTYVGNGNDETCQDCHMPAVKRKLIQDEPWQKLHKKKEGKKHTFSSLSAIEKIKDFVELKFTEINNDNNQITGNVEIINTKVNHSIPTGKYGYREVMLLINFKDNLGRIIKSKQESMFVELNNQIKPGEKKIYNFVFDLDDKSGGHNELEAILLRTNFNRTDKTLFARVELQLDQLKID
;
A
#
# COMPACT_ATOMS: atom_id res chain seq x y z
N GLU A 1 21.13 -22.37 -12.16
CA GLU A 1 19.79 -23.00 -12.23
C GLU A 1 18.94 -22.41 -11.11
N LYS A 2 17.78 -21.81 -11.43
CA LYS A 2 16.83 -21.33 -10.42
C LYS A 2 15.95 -22.54 -10.04
N GLY A 3 16.27 -23.22 -8.95
CA GLY A 3 15.40 -24.28 -8.41
C GLY A 3 14.04 -23.69 -8.05
N GLU A 4 12.96 -24.34 -8.46
CA GLU A 4 11.61 -23.99 -8.02
C GLU A 4 11.55 -24.02 -6.49
N ILE A 5 11.08 -22.94 -5.90
CA ILE A 5 10.85 -22.87 -4.45
C ILE A 5 9.62 -23.70 -4.14
N ALA A 6 9.82 -24.92 -3.64
CA ALA A 6 8.73 -25.79 -3.20
C ALA A 6 8.20 -25.36 -1.81
N PRO A 7 6.87 -25.35 -1.58
CA PRO A 7 6.31 -25.11 -0.27
C PRO A 7 6.79 -26.15 0.75
N ARG A 8 7.17 -25.72 1.96
CA ARG A 8 7.46 -26.64 3.08
C ARG A 8 6.21 -27.43 3.46
N ASP A 9 6.33 -28.73 3.68
CA ASP A 9 5.22 -29.63 4.07
C ASP A 9 5.11 -29.86 5.59
N TYR A 10 6.09 -29.42 6.36
CA TYR A 10 6.11 -29.47 7.82
C TYR A 10 5.89 -28.09 8.46
N ASN A 11 5.37 -28.08 9.69
CA ASN A 11 5.16 -26.88 10.51
C ASN A 11 4.29 -25.79 9.83
N LEU A 12 3.37 -26.19 8.95
CA LEU A 12 2.49 -25.28 8.17
C LEU A 12 1.74 -24.25 9.03
N LYS A 13 1.47 -24.60 10.30
CA LYS A 13 0.78 -23.73 11.28
C LYS A 13 1.61 -22.52 11.72
N ASP A 14 2.94 -22.61 11.60
CA ASP A 14 3.86 -21.57 12.09
C ASP A 14 3.82 -20.31 11.20
N GLY A 15 3.22 -20.40 10.01
CA GLY A 15 3.09 -19.25 9.10
C GLY A 15 4.46 -18.68 8.72
N VAL A 16 4.58 -17.35 8.79
CA VAL A 16 5.86 -16.63 8.68
C VAL A 16 6.32 -16.27 10.09
N ASP A 17 7.35 -16.97 10.57
CA ASP A 17 7.96 -16.76 11.89
C ASP A 17 9.45 -16.41 11.76
N CYS A 18 10.17 -16.39 12.89
CA CYS A 18 11.61 -16.12 12.89
C CYS A 18 12.38 -17.09 11.98
N GLN A 19 12.00 -18.38 11.96
CA GLN A 19 12.71 -19.40 11.20
C GLN A 19 12.45 -19.27 9.72
N GLY A 20 11.21 -18.93 9.33
CA GLY A 20 10.83 -18.73 7.93
C GLY A 20 11.66 -17.68 7.20
N CYS A 21 12.22 -16.69 7.91
CA CYS A 21 13.10 -15.67 7.32
C CYS A 21 14.57 -15.83 7.68
N HIS A 22 14.89 -16.38 8.86
CA HIS A 22 16.25 -16.37 9.40
C HIS A 22 16.94 -17.73 9.39
N LEU A 23 16.24 -18.86 9.29
CA LEU A 23 16.88 -20.18 9.24
C LEU A 23 17.38 -20.48 7.82
N THR A 24 18.67 -20.76 7.68
CA THR A 24 19.28 -21.13 6.40
C THR A 24 19.25 -22.64 6.17
N VAL A 25 19.51 -23.07 4.93
CA VAL A 25 19.65 -24.49 4.56
C VAL A 25 20.82 -25.19 5.27
N ASP A 26 21.79 -24.42 5.75
CA ASP A 26 22.93 -24.90 6.54
C ASP A 26 22.60 -25.05 8.03
N CYS A 27 21.32 -24.92 8.41
CA CYS A 27 20.83 -24.94 9.79
C CYS A 27 21.44 -23.83 10.68
N GLU A 28 21.73 -22.67 10.10
CA GLU A 28 22.23 -21.49 10.81
C GLU A 28 21.16 -20.40 10.86
N PHE A 29 21.18 -19.55 11.89
CA PHE A 29 20.37 -18.33 11.89
C PHE A 29 21.12 -17.17 11.24
N SER A 30 20.61 -16.64 10.14
CA SER A 30 21.21 -15.54 9.40
C SER A 30 20.49 -14.22 9.63
N GLY A 31 21.20 -13.09 9.60
CA GLY A 31 20.59 -11.78 9.79
C GLY A 31 21.55 -10.62 9.47
N PRO A 32 21.07 -9.36 9.54
CA PRO A 32 21.88 -8.22 9.12
C PRO A 32 23.02 -7.87 10.08
N HIS A 33 23.03 -8.46 11.29
CA HIS A 33 23.98 -8.12 12.34
C HIS A 33 24.65 -9.37 12.89
N SER A 34 25.96 -9.29 13.13
CA SER A 34 26.67 -10.26 13.96
C SER A 34 26.27 -10.15 15.44
N GLY A 35 26.49 -11.24 16.18
CA GLY A 35 26.20 -11.34 17.61
C GLY A 35 26.88 -12.53 18.28
N ILE A 36 26.58 -12.72 19.55
CA ILE A 36 26.91 -13.93 20.30
C ILE A 36 25.61 -14.70 20.46
N SER A 37 25.61 -16.01 20.20
CA SER A 37 24.43 -16.85 20.27
C SER A 37 24.79 -18.25 20.75
N PRO A 38 23.91 -18.96 21.48
CA PRO A 38 24.10 -20.36 21.83
C PRO A 38 23.95 -21.33 20.64
N HIS A 39 23.59 -20.83 19.46
CA HIS A 39 23.47 -21.59 18.22
C HIS A 39 24.25 -20.91 17.08
N PRO A 40 24.60 -21.63 15.99
CA PRO A 40 25.26 -21.05 14.84
C PRO A 40 24.49 -19.85 14.28
N ILE A 41 25.24 -18.79 13.96
CA ILE A 41 24.70 -17.59 13.32
C ILE A 41 25.63 -17.11 12.20
N LYS A 42 25.04 -16.51 11.17
CA LYS A 42 25.76 -15.95 10.02
C LYS A 42 25.29 -14.52 9.75
N GLN A 43 26.23 -13.59 9.62
CA GLN A 43 25.86 -12.24 9.19
C GLN A 43 25.67 -12.22 7.66
N ASN A 44 24.56 -11.66 7.20
CA ASN A 44 24.30 -11.40 5.79
C ASN A 44 23.59 -10.05 5.65
N GLU A 45 24.34 -8.97 5.71
CA GLU A 45 23.74 -7.63 5.66
C GLU A 45 23.11 -7.32 4.31
N GLU A 46 23.75 -7.74 3.22
CA GLU A 46 23.29 -7.44 1.86
C GLU A 46 21.91 -8.02 1.58
N PHE A 47 21.66 -9.27 1.96
CA PHE A 47 20.36 -9.89 1.71
C PHE A 47 19.25 -9.31 2.61
N TYR A 48 19.51 -9.17 3.91
CA TYR A 48 18.47 -8.78 4.87
C TYR A 48 18.08 -7.30 4.81
N LYS A 49 18.89 -6.46 4.18
CA LYS A 49 18.59 -5.04 3.95
C LYS A 49 17.98 -4.73 2.58
N LYS A 50 17.86 -5.71 1.69
CA LYS A 50 17.32 -5.53 0.33
C LYS A 50 15.94 -6.13 0.18
N SER A 51 15.15 -5.58 -0.74
CA SER A 51 13.82 -6.09 -1.12
C SER A 51 13.84 -7.56 -1.59
N GLU A 52 15.00 -8.06 -2.01
CA GLU A 52 15.25 -9.46 -2.39
C GLU A 52 14.80 -10.46 -1.32
N LEU A 53 14.95 -10.13 -0.03
CA LEU A 53 14.42 -10.93 1.07
C LEU A 53 12.91 -11.15 0.92
N CYS A 54 12.16 -10.08 0.69
CA CYS A 54 10.71 -10.12 0.54
C CYS A 54 10.31 -10.83 -0.77
N GLY A 55 11.10 -10.65 -1.82
CA GLY A 55 10.93 -11.30 -3.12
C GLY A 55 11.07 -12.82 -3.11
N THR A 56 11.63 -13.41 -2.04
CA THR A 56 11.67 -14.88 -1.88
C THR A 56 10.26 -15.48 -1.81
N CYS A 57 9.28 -14.74 -1.29
CA CYS A 57 7.89 -15.18 -1.20
C CYS A 57 6.93 -14.29 -2.01
N HIS A 58 7.16 -12.98 -2.04
CA HIS A 58 6.33 -12.02 -2.78
C HIS A 58 6.84 -11.81 -4.21
N VAL A 59 7.00 -12.90 -4.95
CA VAL A 59 7.66 -12.93 -6.27
C VAL A 59 7.04 -11.91 -7.23
N ASP A 60 5.72 -11.94 -7.43
CA ASP A 60 5.07 -11.06 -8.41
C ASP A 60 5.20 -9.57 -8.09
N THR A 61 4.99 -9.20 -6.82
CA THR A 61 5.12 -7.81 -6.37
C THR A 61 6.58 -7.37 -6.43
N PHE A 62 7.53 -8.27 -6.16
CA PHE A 62 8.95 -7.96 -6.24
C PHE A 62 9.41 -7.79 -7.70
N GLU A 63 8.97 -8.65 -8.62
CA GLU A 63 9.23 -8.51 -10.05
C GLU A 63 8.64 -7.20 -10.59
N GLU A 64 7.41 -6.87 -10.22
CA GLU A 64 6.81 -5.57 -10.52
C GLU A 64 7.66 -4.42 -9.95
N TYR A 65 8.06 -4.52 -8.68
CA TYR A 65 8.89 -3.51 -8.03
C TYR A 65 10.19 -3.23 -8.77
N LEU A 66 10.86 -4.28 -9.27
CA LEU A 66 12.09 -4.13 -10.05
C LEU A 66 11.90 -3.35 -11.35
N THR A 67 10.67 -3.25 -11.88
CA THR A 67 10.39 -2.44 -13.07
C THR A 67 10.28 -0.94 -12.79
N TYR A 68 10.06 -0.56 -11.52
CA TYR A 68 9.83 0.83 -11.11
C TYR A 68 10.93 1.41 -10.22
N VAL A 69 11.71 0.56 -9.52
CA VAL A 69 12.87 0.98 -8.72
C VAL A 69 13.93 1.65 -9.60
N GLY A 70 14.63 2.66 -9.06
CA GLY A 70 15.65 3.43 -9.79
C GLY A 70 15.11 4.63 -10.57
N ASN A 71 13.79 4.85 -10.62
CA ASN A 71 13.16 6.04 -11.19
C ASN A 71 13.09 7.22 -10.19
N GLY A 72 14.10 7.35 -9.31
CA GLY A 72 14.18 8.41 -8.29
C GLY A 72 13.63 8.05 -6.91
N ASN A 73 13.21 6.79 -6.70
CA ASN A 73 12.92 6.23 -5.37
C ASN A 73 13.59 4.85 -5.22
N ASP A 74 14.59 4.77 -4.35
CA ASP A 74 15.34 3.54 -4.03
C ASP A 74 14.90 2.91 -2.69
N GLU A 75 13.74 3.30 -2.16
CA GLU A 75 13.19 2.70 -0.94
C GLU A 75 12.95 1.20 -1.11
N THR A 76 13.47 0.42 -0.16
CA THR A 76 13.25 -1.03 -0.11
C THR A 76 11.88 -1.36 0.48
N CYS A 77 11.41 -2.59 0.29
CA CYS A 77 10.18 -3.08 0.93
C CYS A 77 10.21 -2.84 2.46
N GLN A 78 11.38 -3.06 3.08
CA GLN A 78 11.61 -2.88 4.51
C GLN A 78 11.57 -1.41 4.94
N ASP A 79 11.85 -0.45 4.06
CA ASP A 79 11.82 0.96 4.44
C ASP A 79 10.41 1.45 4.75
N CYS A 80 9.40 0.85 4.14
CA CYS A 80 8.01 1.23 4.32
C CYS A 80 7.26 0.23 5.21
N HIS A 81 7.43 -1.08 4.99
CA HIS A 81 6.67 -2.11 5.72
C HIS A 81 7.30 -2.53 7.04
N MET A 82 8.57 -2.21 7.29
CA MET A 82 9.27 -2.55 8.53
C MET A 82 9.89 -1.30 9.18
N PRO A 83 9.11 -0.49 9.93
CA PRO A 83 9.60 0.77 10.48
C PRO A 83 10.93 0.64 11.24
N ALA A 84 11.79 1.64 11.14
CA ALA A 84 13.08 1.64 11.82
C ALA A 84 12.91 1.53 13.35
N VAL A 85 13.85 0.85 14.01
CA VAL A 85 13.90 0.72 15.46
C VAL A 85 15.33 0.53 15.94
N LYS A 86 15.67 1.14 17.08
CA LYS A 86 16.94 0.93 17.76
C LYS A 86 16.74 0.01 18.96
N ARG A 87 17.18 -1.26 18.85
CA ARG A 87 16.99 -2.28 19.89
C ARG A 87 18.17 -3.23 19.99
N LYS A 88 18.28 -3.95 21.11
CA LYS A 88 19.23 -5.07 21.24
C LYS A 88 18.79 -6.25 20.37
N LEU A 89 19.73 -7.13 20.01
CA LEU A 89 19.39 -8.35 19.26
C LEU A 89 18.60 -9.33 20.12
N ILE A 90 19.10 -9.61 21.33
CA ILE A 90 18.41 -10.41 22.34
C ILE A 90 17.74 -9.45 23.33
N GLN A 91 16.46 -9.70 23.62
CA GLN A 91 15.66 -8.89 24.56
C GLN A 91 15.56 -9.53 25.95
N ASP A 92 15.81 -10.83 26.07
CA ASP A 92 15.65 -11.57 27.33
C ASP A 92 16.91 -11.49 28.22
N GLU A 93 16.69 -11.42 29.53
CA GLU A 93 17.76 -11.47 30.54
C GLU A 93 18.27 -12.91 30.76
N PRO A 94 19.56 -13.09 31.14
CA PRO A 94 20.60 -12.08 31.28
C PRO A 94 21.28 -11.72 29.95
N TRP A 95 20.99 -12.47 28.89
CA TRP A 95 21.68 -12.42 27.61
C TRP A 95 21.65 -11.04 26.97
N GLN A 96 20.55 -10.29 27.10
CA GLN A 96 20.47 -8.93 26.58
C GLN A 96 21.56 -7.99 27.11
N LYS A 97 22.20 -8.26 28.25
CA LYS A 97 23.32 -7.44 28.78
C LYS A 97 24.58 -7.56 27.93
N LEU A 98 24.74 -8.66 27.19
CA LEU A 98 25.89 -8.89 26.31
C LEU A 98 25.77 -8.15 24.97
N HIS A 99 24.60 -7.58 24.66
CA HIS A 99 24.33 -6.97 23.36
C HIS A 99 24.10 -5.47 23.48
N LYS A 100 24.81 -4.71 22.64
CA LYS A 100 24.53 -3.29 22.42
C LYS A 100 23.26 -3.11 21.59
N LYS A 101 22.58 -1.98 21.77
CA LYS A 101 21.48 -1.57 20.88
C LYS A 101 22.04 -1.33 19.47
N LYS A 102 21.37 -1.84 18.45
CA LYS A 102 21.69 -1.66 17.03
C LYS A 102 20.48 -1.11 16.30
N GLU A 103 20.73 -0.43 15.19
CA GLU A 103 19.66 -0.04 14.26
C GLU A 103 19.10 -1.30 13.59
N GLY A 104 17.78 -1.35 13.44
CA GLY A 104 17.09 -2.49 12.88
C GLY A 104 15.69 -2.10 12.40
N LYS A 105 14.89 -3.12 12.14
CA LYS A 105 13.57 -2.99 11.53
C LYS A 105 12.53 -3.72 12.39
N LYS A 106 11.39 -3.08 12.62
CA LYS A 106 10.26 -3.69 13.35
C LYS A 106 9.64 -4.78 12.47
N HIS A 107 9.37 -5.94 13.06
CA HIS A 107 8.76 -7.08 12.37
C HIS A 107 7.22 -6.96 12.42
N THR A 108 6.70 -5.77 12.14
CA THR A 108 5.24 -5.50 12.15
C THR A 108 4.61 -5.70 10.78
N PHE A 109 5.40 -5.61 9.70
CA PHE A 109 4.97 -5.81 8.31
C PHE A 109 3.67 -5.05 7.93
N SER A 110 3.48 -3.88 8.54
CA SER A 110 2.18 -3.21 8.58
C SER A 110 1.99 -2.33 7.37
N SER A 111 0.93 -2.57 6.60
CA SER A 111 0.50 -1.68 5.53
C SER A 111 0.03 -0.33 6.09
N LEU A 112 -0.58 -0.30 7.28
CA LEU A 112 -1.00 0.94 7.94
C LEU A 112 0.21 1.81 8.28
N SER A 113 1.26 1.23 8.85
CA SER A 113 2.48 1.99 9.16
C SER A 113 3.18 2.49 7.90
N ALA A 114 3.11 1.75 6.79
CA ALA A 114 3.61 2.21 5.50
C ALA A 114 2.81 3.41 4.98
N ILE A 115 1.48 3.36 5.06
CA ILE A 115 0.58 4.46 4.66
C ILE A 115 0.80 5.71 5.50
N GLU A 116 0.95 5.57 6.82
CA GLU A 116 1.24 6.69 7.73
C GLU A 116 2.59 7.35 7.42
N LYS A 117 3.59 6.55 7.03
CA LYS A 117 4.93 7.02 6.68
C LYS A 117 4.92 7.73 5.32
N ILE A 118 4.35 7.11 4.28
CA ILE A 118 4.32 7.64 2.92
C ILE A 118 3.01 8.39 2.70
N LYS A 119 2.84 9.53 3.36
CA LYS A 119 1.66 10.39 3.13
C LYS A 119 1.56 10.79 1.66
N ASP A 120 0.33 10.94 1.18
CA ASP A 120 0.03 11.44 -0.18
C ASP A 120 0.74 10.62 -1.27
N PHE A 121 0.79 9.29 -1.07
CA PHE A 121 1.37 8.36 -2.04
C PHE A 121 0.46 8.10 -3.26
N VAL A 122 -0.79 8.50 -3.15
CA VAL A 122 -1.74 8.59 -4.26
C VAL A 122 -2.24 10.02 -4.36
N GLU A 123 -2.16 10.59 -5.55
CA GLU A 123 -2.83 11.84 -5.89
C GLU A 123 -4.23 11.54 -6.44
N LEU A 124 -5.21 12.35 -6.01
CA LEU A 124 -6.60 12.26 -6.43
C LEU A 124 -7.08 13.65 -6.82
N LYS A 125 -7.62 13.81 -8.03
CA LYS A 125 -8.00 15.13 -8.56
C LYS A 125 -9.25 15.07 -9.42
N PHE A 126 -10.11 16.08 -9.28
CA PHE A 126 -11.20 16.33 -10.22
C PHE A 126 -10.70 17.11 -11.44
N THR A 127 -11.04 16.67 -12.65
CA THR A 127 -10.70 17.35 -13.90
C THR A 127 -11.89 17.38 -14.86
N GLU A 128 -11.89 18.32 -15.81
CA GLU A 128 -12.92 18.43 -16.86
C GLU A 128 -14.35 18.51 -16.33
N ILE A 129 -14.54 19.25 -15.22
CA ILE A 129 -15.86 19.38 -14.60
C ILE A 129 -16.76 20.27 -15.46
N ASN A 130 -17.92 19.73 -15.82
CA ASN A 130 -19.02 20.48 -16.40
C ASN A 130 -20.25 20.33 -15.52
N ASN A 131 -20.84 21.47 -15.16
CA ASN A 131 -22.05 21.56 -14.35
C ASN A 131 -23.07 22.37 -15.13
N ASP A 132 -23.93 21.68 -15.87
CA ASP A 132 -25.10 22.29 -16.46
C ASP A 132 -26.31 22.13 -15.51
N ASN A 133 -27.37 22.91 -15.74
CA ASN A 133 -28.52 22.93 -14.83
C ASN A 133 -29.22 21.56 -14.67
N ASN A 134 -28.92 20.58 -15.52
CA ASN A 134 -29.54 19.26 -15.55
C ASN A 134 -28.59 18.13 -15.17
N GLN A 135 -27.28 18.33 -15.28
CA GLN A 135 -26.29 17.28 -15.15
C GLN A 135 -24.93 17.82 -14.70
N ILE A 136 -24.28 17.07 -13.82
CA ILE A 136 -22.88 17.26 -13.47
C ILE A 136 -22.07 16.11 -14.06
N THR A 137 -21.06 16.46 -14.85
CA THR A 137 -20.13 15.51 -15.46
C THR A 137 -18.69 15.91 -15.18
N GLY A 138 -17.79 14.95 -15.30
CA GLY A 138 -16.36 15.19 -15.26
C GLY A 138 -15.59 13.94 -14.95
N ASN A 139 -14.33 14.12 -14.57
CA ASN A 139 -13.39 13.05 -14.36
C ASN A 139 -12.79 13.10 -12.96
N VAL A 140 -12.44 11.91 -12.47
CA VAL A 140 -11.52 11.74 -11.33
C VAL A 140 -10.23 11.11 -11.85
N GLU A 141 -9.13 11.83 -11.69
CA GLU A 141 -7.78 11.35 -11.98
C GLU A 141 -7.14 10.75 -10.72
N ILE A 142 -6.48 9.61 -10.88
CA ILE A 142 -5.76 8.90 -9.82
C ILE A 142 -4.35 8.60 -10.30
N ILE A 143 -3.35 8.92 -9.48
CA ILE A 143 -1.94 8.64 -9.79
C ILE A 143 -1.26 8.07 -8.55
N ASN A 144 -0.61 6.90 -8.67
CA ASN A 144 0.34 6.43 -7.66
C ASN A 144 1.67 7.19 -7.87
N THR A 145 2.00 8.09 -6.95
CA THR A 145 3.10 9.06 -7.11
C THR A 145 4.38 8.65 -6.39
N LYS A 146 4.32 7.75 -5.40
CA LYS A 146 5.46 7.47 -4.50
C LYS A 146 5.80 5.99 -4.33
N VAL A 147 4.85 5.07 -4.59
CA VAL A 147 5.06 3.65 -4.33
C VAL A 147 5.54 2.94 -5.58
N ASN A 148 6.62 2.18 -5.47
CA ASN A 148 7.25 1.46 -6.59
C ASN A 148 6.57 0.13 -6.96
N HIS A 149 5.28 -0.04 -6.68
CA HIS A 149 4.49 -1.21 -7.11
C HIS A 149 3.03 -0.79 -7.30
N SER A 150 2.21 -1.61 -7.95
CA SER A 150 0.81 -1.25 -8.16
C SER A 150 -0.02 -1.25 -6.88
N ILE A 151 -1.16 -0.57 -6.94
CA ILE A 151 -2.15 -0.50 -5.86
C ILE A 151 -3.52 -0.91 -6.42
N PRO A 152 -4.09 -2.06 -6.04
CA PRO A 152 -3.47 -3.16 -5.28
C PRO A 152 -2.37 -3.90 -6.07
N THR A 153 -1.54 -4.71 -5.38
CA THR A 153 -0.54 -5.61 -5.97
C THR A 153 -0.58 -6.99 -5.29
N GLY A 154 0.02 -7.99 -5.94
CA GLY A 154 0.14 -9.38 -5.49
C GLY A 154 -1.05 -10.26 -5.91
N LYS A 155 -0.78 -11.54 -6.19
CA LYS A 155 -1.77 -12.49 -6.74
C LYS A 155 -2.58 -13.28 -5.71
N TYR A 156 -2.22 -13.21 -4.42
CA TYR A 156 -2.84 -14.01 -3.38
C TYR A 156 -3.72 -13.19 -2.44
N GLY A 157 -4.91 -13.71 -2.13
CA GLY A 157 -5.85 -13.10 -1.19
C GLY A 157 -6.64 -11.93 -1.77
N TYR A 158 -7.74 -11.57 -1.11
CA TYR A 158 -8.63 -10.52 -1.58
C TYR A 158 -8.03 -9.12 -1.37
N ARG A 159 -7.97 -8.33 -2.46
CA ARG A 159 -7.37 -6.99 -2.47
C ARG A 159 -8.22 -6.08 -3.35
N GLU A 160 -9.10 -5.32 -2.73
CA GLU A 160 -9.91 -4.31 -3.42
C GLU A 160 -9.43 -2.91 -3.02
N VAL A 161 -9.25 -2.07 -4.04
CA VAL A 161 -9.20 -0.62 -3.87
C VAL A 161 -10.44 -0.04 -4.52
N MET A 162 -11.17 0.78 -3.77
CA MET A 162 -12.45 1.33 -4.18
C MET A 162 -12.33 2.84 -4.30
N LEU A 163 -12.78 3.38 -5.43
CA LEU A 163 -13.05 4.79 -5.61
C LEU A 163 -14.54 5.04 -5.38
N LEU A 164 -14.86 5.98 -4.50
CA LEU A 164 -16.19 6.54 -4.32
C LEU A 164 -16.17 7.97 -4.82
N ILE A 165 -17.09 8.31 -5.73
CA ILE A 165 -17.33 9.67 -6.22
C ILE A 165 -18.71 10.06 -5.75
N ASN A 166 -18.79 11.06 -4.88
CA ASN A 166 -20.01 11.49 -4.22
C ASN A 166 -20.37 12.89 -4.67
N PHE A 167 -21.65 13.10 -4.95
CA PHE A 167 -22.24 14.41 -5.10
C PHE A 167 -23.04 14.72 -3.84
N LYS A 168 -22.72 15.82 -3.17
CA LYS A 168 -23.32 16.22 -1.90
C LYS A 168 -24.06 17.55 -2.01
N ASP A 169 -25.12 17.67 -1.22
CA ASP A 169 -25.80 18.93 -1.01
C ASP A 169 -25.06 19.83 0.00
N ASN A 170 -25.60 21.03 0.21
CA ASN A 170 -25.10 22.03 1.16
C ASN A 170 -25.09 21.59 2.64
N LEU A 171 -25.77 20.50 2.99
CA LEU A 171 -25.75 19.90 4.33
C LEU A 171 -24.72 18.76 4.43
N GLY A 172 -23.96 18.49 3.36
CA GLY A 172 -23.00 17.40 3.26
C GLY A 172 -23.65 16.03 3.07
N ARG A 173 -24.95 15.96 2.73
CA ARG A 173 -25.65 14.70 2.49
C ARG A 173 -25.33 14.22 1.08
N ILE A 174 -24.97 12.95 0.94
CA ILE A 174 -24.72 12.33 -0.37
C ILE A 174 -26.05 12.19 -1.10
N ILE A 175 -26.19 12.88 -2.23
CA ILE A 175 -27.38 12.86 -3.10
C ILE A 175 -27.24 11.80 -4.19
N LYS A 176 -26.06 11.70 -4.79
CA LYS A 176 -25.71 10.66 -5.78
C LYS A 176 -24.30 10.14 -5.46
N SER A 177 -24.04 8.89 -5.82
CA SER A 177 -22.71 8.29 -5.69
C SER A 177 -22.43 7.37 -6.87
N LYS A 178 -21.18 7.37 -7.31
CA LYS A 178 -20.62 6.41 -8.25
C LYS A 178 -19.49 5.66 -7.55
N GLN A 179 -19.42 4.35 -7.77
CA GLN A 179 -18.39 3.50 -7.21
C GLN A 179 -17.63 2.79 -8.33
N GLU A 180 -16.31 2.73 -8.20
CA GLU A 180 -15.42 1.96 -9.08
C GLU A 180 -14.50 1.08 -8.24
N SER A 181 -14.20 -0.13 -8.72
CA SER A 181 -13.42 -1.12 -7.97
C SER A 181 -12.19 -1.57 -8.76
N MET A 182 -11.05 -1.64 -8.10
CA MET A 182 -9.76 -1.98 -8.67
C MET A 182 -9.22 -3.27 -8.06
N PHE A 183 -8.85 -4.19 -8.93
CA PHE A 183 -8.36 -5.53 -8.64
C PHE A 183 -7.17 -5.85 -9.56
N VAL A 184 -6.25 -6.67 -9.09
CA VAL A 184 -5.13 -7.14 -9.94
C VAL A 184 -5.66 -8.07 -11.03
N GLU A 185 -6.65 -8.89 -10.70
CA GLU A 185 -7.28 -9.90 -11.56
C GLU A 185 -8.02 -9.28 -12.75
N LEU A 186 -8.47 -8.04 -12.62
CA LEU A 186 -9.13 -7.28 -13.68
C LEU A 186 -8.16 -6.40 -14.47
N ASN A 187 -6.86 -6.46 -14.15
CA ASN A 187 -5.81 -5.63 -14.73
C ASN A 187 -6.15 -4.12 -14.68
N ASN A 188 -6.85 -3.69 -13.62
CA ASN A 188 -7.27 -2.31 -13.44
C ASN A 188 -6.72 -1.67 -12.15
N GLN A 189 -5.65 -2.22 -11.58
CA GLN A 189 -4.84 -1.63 -10.52
C GLN A 189 -4.17 -0.30 -10.92
N ILE A 190 -3.84 0.54 -9.94
CA ILE A 190 -3.15 1.83 -10.14
C ILE A 190 -1.63 1.58 -10.19
N LYS A 191 -1.04 1.62 -11.38
CA LYS A 191 0.39 1.41 -11.55
C LYS A 191 1.19 2.67 -11.16
N PRO A 192 2.44 2.52 -10.71
CA PRO A 192 3.32 3.67 -10.42
C PRO A 192 3.44 4.61 -11.62
N GLY A 193 3.16 5.90 -11.40
CA GLY A 193 3.21 6.96 -12.40
C GLY A 193 2.11 6.91 -13.48
N GLU A 194 1.29 5.87 -13.54
CA GLU A 194 0.17 5.78 -14.48
C GLU A 194 -0.97 6.68 -14.01
N LYS A 195 -1.47 7.53 -14.91
CA LYS A 195 -2.68 8.30 -14.69
C LYS A 195 -3.91 7.47 -15.08
N LYS A 196 -4.75 7.16 -14.09
CA LYS A 196 -6.07 6.57 -14.31
C LYS A 196 -7.17 7.62 -14.26
N ILE A 197 -8.13 7.50 -15.17
CA ILE A 197 -9.23 8.45 -15.32
C ILE A 197 -10.55 7.70 -15.20
N TYR A 198 -11.41 8.15 -14.29
CA TYR A 198 -12.76 7.63 -14.11
C TYR A 198 -13.77 8.74 -14.34
N ASN A 199 -14.58 8.56 -15.38
CA ASN A 199 -15.61 9.53 -15.74
C ASN A 199 -16.82 9.34 -14.84
N PHE A 200 -17.53 10.41 -14.50
CA PHE A 200 -18.80 10.35 -13.79
C PHE A 200 -19.84 11.26 -14.42
N VAL A 201 -21.10 10.90 -14.21
CA VAL A 201 -22.29 11.61 -14.68
C VAL A 201 -23.34 11.51 -13.57
N PHE A 202 -23.85 12.65 -13.13
CA PHE A 202 -24.93 12.74 -12.16
C PHE A 202 -26.04 13.62 -12.72
N ASP A 203 -27.19 13.01 -13.01
CA ASP A 203 -28.39 13.73 -13.40
C ASP A 203 -28.98 14.45 -12.18
N LEU A 204 -29.27 15.74 -12.37
CA LEU A 204 -29.88 16.62 -11.39
C LEU A 204 -31.40 16.57 -11.56
N ASP A 205 -32.07 15.89 -10.63
CA ASP A 205 -33.52 15.94 -10.54
C ASP A 205 -33.90 17.34 -10.01
N ASP A 206 -34.48 18.16 -10.90
CA ASP A 206 -34.87 19.57 -10.78
C ASP A 206 -34.83 20.20 -9.35
N LYS A 207 -34.00 21.25 -9.21
CA LYS A 207 -33.85 22.16 -8.04
C LYS A 207 -33.06 21.69 -6.81
N SER A 208 -31.85 21.14 -6.97
CA SER A 208 -30.80 21.30 -5.95
C SER A 208 -30.17 22.70 -6.03
N GLY A 209 -30.99 23.73 -5.79
CA GLY A 209 -30.56 25.12 -5.70
C GLY A 209 -29.79 25.34 -4.40
N GLY A 210 -28.47 25.22 -4.46
CA GLY A 210 -27.59 25.46 -3.33
C GLY A 210 -26.15 25.10 -3.66
N HIS A 211 -25.24 25.55 -2.79
CA HIS A 211 -23.84 25.18 -2.84
C HIS A 211 -23.71 23.66 -2.83
N ASN A 212 -23.11 23.08 -3.87
CA ASN A 212 -22.99 21.64 -4.01
C ASN A 212 -21.51 21.24 -4.10
N GLU A 213 -21.19 20.09 -3.51
CA GLU A 213 -19.81 19.60 -3.39
C GLU A 213 -19.65 18.26 -4.14
N LEU A 214 -18.54 18.11 -4.85
CA LEU A 214 -18.04 16.82 -5.28
C LEU A 214 -16.97 16.34 -4.30
N GLU A 215 -17.05 15.07 -3.92
CA GLU A 215 -16.04 14.41 -3.11
C GLU A 215 -15.61 13.12 -3.81
N ALA A 216 -14.29 12.90 -3.92
CA ALA A 216 -13.75 11.61 -4.29
C ALA A 216 -12.94 11.03 -3.13
N ILE A 217 -13.18 9.75 -2.82
CA ILE A 217 -12.50 9.01 -1.77
C ILE A 217 -11.93 7.71 -2.35
N LEU A 218 -10.63 7.49 -2.15
CA LEU A 218 -9.96 6.24 -2.49
C LEU A 218 -9.65 5.44 -1.23
N LEU A 219 -10.13 4.20 -1.17
CA LEU A 219 -10.06 3.34 0.02
C LEU A 219 -9.56 1.94 -0.35
N ARG A 220 -8.72 1.35 0.49
CA ARG A 220 -8.55 -0.12 0.51
C ARG A 220 -9.61 -0.74 1.38
N THR A 221 -10.09 -1.90 0.98
CA THR A 221 -11.12 -2.63 1.71
C THR A 221 -10.88 -4.15 1.77
N ASN A 222 -11.45 -4.80 2.79
CA ASN A 222 -11.55 -6.25 2.88
C ASN A 222 -12.80 -6.77 2.11
N PHE A 223 -12.93 -8.09 1.99
CA PHE A 223 -14.00 -8.76 1.21
C PHE A 223 -15.41 -8.34 1.63
N ASN A 224 -15.62 -8.17 2.94
CA ASN A 224 -16.93 -7.79 3.49
C ASN A 224 -17.15 -6.27 3.55
N ARG A 225 -16.16 -5.49 3.13
CA ARG A 225 -16.15 -4.02 3.19
C ARG A 225 -16.39 -3.39 4.56
N THR A 226 -16.03 -4.12 5.61
CA THR A 226 -16.09 -3.65 7.00
C THR A 226 -14.85 -2.86 7.38
N ASP A 227 -13.69 -3.29 6.89
CA ASP A 227 -12.41 -2.67 7.20
C ASP A 227 -12.02 -1.76 6.03
N LYS A 228 -11.97 -0.46 6.28
CA LYS A 228 -11.65 0.55 5.27
C LYS A 228 -10.41 1.32 5.69
N THR A 229 -9.45 1.42 4.78
CA THR A 229 -8.24 2.22 4.98
C THR A 229 -8.20 3.32 3.93
N LEU A 230 -8.23 4.58 4.36
CA LEU A 230 -8.17 5.74 3.46
C LEU A 230 -6.79 5.87 2.83
N PHE A 231 -6.78 6.00 1.50
CA PHE A 231 -5.57 6.30 0.72
C PHE A 231 -5.50 7.78 0.34
N ALA A 232 -6.60 8.32 -0.20
CA ALA A 232 -6.69 9.72 -0.60
C ALA A 232 -8.14 10.22 -0.56
N ARG A 233 -8.32 11.52 -0.38
CA ARG A 233 -9.60 12.22 -0.44
C ARG A 233 -9.39 13.59 -1.09
N VAL A 234 -10.30 13.98 -1.96
CA VAL A 234 -10.36 15.33 -2.54
C VAL A 234 -11.79 15.82 -2.57
N GLU A 235 -11.98 17.11 -2.34
CA GLU A 235 -13.27 17.79 -2.36
C GLU A 235 -13.20 18.98 -3.31
N LEU A 236 -14.30 19.27 -4.00
CA LEU A 236 -14.44 20.40 -4.91
C LEU A 236 -15.80 21.06 -4.70
N GLN A 237 -15.77 22.34 -4.33
CA GLN A 237 -16.98 23.17 -4.23
C GLN A 237 -17.35 23.68 -5.63
N LEU A 238 -18.55 23.34 -6.10
CA LEU A 238 -18.97 23.67 -7.48
C LEU A 238 -19.23 25.16 -7.70
N ASP A 239 -19.44 25.94 -6.64
CA ASP A 239 -19.63 27.39 -6.76
C ASP A 239 -18.33 28.15 -6.98
N GLN A 240 -17.17 27.51 -6.74
CA GLN A 240 -15.85 28.08 -7.01
C GLN A 240 -15.49 28.04 -8.51
N LEU A 241 -16.26 27.31 -9.33
CA LEU A 241 -16.06 27.22 -10.78
C LEU A 241 -16.72 28.39 -11.56
N LYS A 242 -17.53 29.22 -10.89
CA LYS A 242 -18.17 30.41 -11.47
C LYS A 242 -17.28 31.65 -11.38
N ILE A 243 -16.07 31.60 -11.94
CA ILE A 243 -15.23 32.80 -12.14
C ILE A 243 -14.58 32.70 -13.53
N ASP A 244 -15.32 33.17 -14.53
CA ASP A 244 -14.94 34.11 -15.62
C ASP A 244 -15.96 34.03 -16.77
#